data_AF-A0A8C8ZGU4-F1
#
_entry.id   AF-A0A8C8ZGU4-F1
#
_cell.length_a   1.000
_cell.length_b   1.000
_cell.length_c   1.000
_cell.angle_alpha   90.00
_cell.angle_beta   90.00
_cell.angle_gamma   90.00
#
_symmetry.space_group_name_H-M   'P 1'
#
loop_
_entity.id
_entity.type
_entity.pdbx_description
1 polymer ?
#
loop_
_entity_poly.entity_id
_entity_poly.type
_entity_poly.pdbx_seq_one_letter_code
_entity_poly.pdbx_strand_id
1 'polypeptide(L)'
;AAAPPSLTWRSVLQRVQSVAGNSQCGDCGQPDPRWASINLGVLLCIECSGIHRSLGVHCSKVRSLTLDSWEPELLKVLVGPRRLLGPGGGGGSWSPQIGLTPAHPVPAS
;
A
#
# COMPACT_ATOMS: atom_id res chain seq x y z
N ALA A 1 23.42 5.59 21.18
CA ALA A 1 22.09 6.16 20.90
C ALA A 1 21.12 5.00 20.74
N ALA A 2 20.05 4.93 21.53
CA ALA A 2 19.02 3.89 21.35
C ALA A 2 18.25 4.20 20.06
N ALA A 3 18.10 3.21 19.18
CA ALA A 3 17.20 3.34 18.03
C ALA A 3 15.78 3.66 18.54
N PRO A 4 15.01 4.53 17.86
CA PRO A 4 13.64 4.79 18.24
C PRO A 4 12.85 3.47 18.27
N PRO A 5 11.91 3.29 19.21
CA PRO A 5 11.15 2.06 19.30
C PRO A 5 10.35 1.84 18.01
N SER A 6 10.46 0.64 17.45
CA SER A 6 9.64 0.19 16.32
C SER A 6 8.16 0.34 16.66
N LEU A 7 7.35 0.76 15.70
CA LEU A 7 5.92 0.97 15.92
C LEU A 7 5.19 -0.36 16.06
N THR A 8 4.16 -0.39 16.92
CA THR A 8 3.26 -1.55 16.99
C THR A 8 2.44 -1.65 15.71
N TRP A 9 2.16 -2.86 15.26
CA TRP A 9 1.35 -3.08 14.06
C TRP A 9 -0.05 -2.45 14.12
N ARG A 10 -0.65 -2.38 15.32
CA ARG A 10 -1.96 -1.72 15.53
C ARG A 10 -1.86 -0.24 15.20
N SER A 11 -0.81 0.42 15.69
CA SER A 11 -0.55 1.84 15.42
C SER A 11 -0.24 2.08 13.94
N VAL A 12 0.50 1.17 13.29
CA VAL A 12 0.79 1.21 11.86
C VAL A 12 -0.50 1.15 11.06
N LEU A 13 -1.33 0.12 11.27
CA LEU A 13 -2.60 -0.05 10.56
C LEU A 13 -3.52 1.16 10.73
N GLN A 14 -3.73 1.60 11.98
CA GLN A 14 -4.61 2.73 12.26
C GLN A 14 -4.18 3.99 11.50
N ARG A 15 -2.88 4.31 11.52
CA ARG A 15 -2.35 5.49 10.82
C ARG A 15 -2.51 5.36 9.31
N VAL A 16 -2.13 4.21 8.76
CA VAL A 16 -2.17 3.95 7.31
C VAL A 16 -3.61 3.97 6.79
N GLN A 17 -4.54 3.33 7.49
CA GLN A 17 -5.95 3.24 7.07
C GLN A 17 -6.76 4.50 7.32
N SER A 18 -6.29 5.40 8.20
CA SER A 18 -6.92 6.72 8.38
C SER A 18 -6.78 7.63 7.15
N VAL A 19 -5.86 7.31 6.23
CA VAL A 19 -5.68 8.06 4.99
C VAL A 19 -6.76 7.70 3.99
N ALA A 20 -7.41 8.71 3.41
CA ALA A 20 -8.42 8.51 2.38
C ALA A 20 -7.85 7.70 1.20
N GLY A 21 -8.59 6.68 0.77
CA GLY A 21 -8.18 5.76 -0.31
C GLY A 21 -7.31 4.58 0.15
N ASN A 22 -6.82 4.55 1.40
CA ASN A 22 -6.06 3.42 1.94
C ASN A 22 -6.95 2.32 2.56
N SER A 23 -8.28 2.41 2.43
CA SER A 23 -9.20 1.35 2.86
C SER A 23 -9.34 0.21 1.85
N GLN A 24 -8.76 0.35 0.65
CA GLN A 24 -8.85 -0.59 -0.46
C GLN A 24 -7.48 -0.89 -1.05
N CYS A 25 -7.34 -2.08 -1.62
CA CYS A 25 -6.18 -2.50 -2.41
C CYS A 25 -6.02 -1.57 -3.62
N GLY A 26 -4.80 -1.09 -3.85
CA GLY A 26 -4.48 -0.21 -4.98
C GLY A 26 -4.67 -0.85 -6.36
N ASP A 27 -4.60 -2.19 -6.44
CA ASP A 27 -4.66 -2.89 -7.73
C ASP A 27 -6.06 -3.42 -8.05
N CYS A 28 -6.69 -4.10 -7.09
CA CYS A 28 -7.96 -4.82 -7.32
C CYS A 28 -9.16 -4.25 -6.55
N GLY A 29 -8.96 -3.21 -5.72
CA GLY A 29 -10.05 -2.59 -4.95
C GLY A 29 -10.58 -3.40 -3.77
N GLN A 30 -10.06 -4.62 -3.53
CA GLN A 30 -10.45 -5.43 -2.37
C GLN A 30 -10.26 -4.64 -1.07
N PRO A 31 -11.23 -4.69 -0.14
CA PRO A 31 -11.16 -3.92 1.09
C PRO A 31 -10.06 -4.44 2.02
N ASP A 32 -9.76 -3.63 3.02
CA ASP A 32 -8.96 -4.03 4.18
C ASP A 32 -7.52 -4.53 3.85
N PRO A 33 -6.75 -3.84 2.98
CA PRO A 33 -5.42 -4.28 2.63
C PRO A 33 -4.49 -4.34 3.85
N ARG A 34 -3.67 -5.38 3.91
CA ARG A 34 -2.74 -5.67 5.03
C ARG A 34 -1.27 -5.68 4.62
N TRP A 35 -0.98 -5.39 3.36
CA TRP A 35 0.37 -5.27 2.83
C TRP A 35 0.55 -3.91 2.16
N ALA A 36 1.80 -3.53 1.96
CA ALA A 36 2.15 -2.31 1.27
C ALA A 36 3.39 -2.50 0.41
N SER A 37 3.44 -1.85 -0.75
CA SER A 37 4.69 -1.65 -1.49
C SER A 37 5.28 -0.29 -1.09
N ILE A 38 6.32 -0.30 -0.27
CA ILE A 38 6.85 0.94 0.35
C ILE A 38 7.55 1.86 -0.64
N ASN A 39 8.11 1.35 -1.74
CA ASN A 39 8.72 2.19 -2.78
C ASN A 39 7.68 2.79 -3.74
N LEU A 40 6.49 2.18 -3.83
CA LEU A 40 5.40 2.65 -4.70
C LEU A 40 4.37 3.48 -3.92
N GLY A 41 4.34 3.36 -2.59
CA GLY A 41 3.39 4.09 -1.74
C GLY A 41 1.95 3.57 -1.83
N VAL A 42 1.78 2.25 -2.00
CA VAL A 42 0.47 1.64 -2.29
C VAL A 42 0.17 0.52 -1.30
N LEU A 43 -1.11 0.31 -0.99
CA LEU A 43 -1.56 -0.80 -0.15
C LEU A 43 -2.10 -1.93 -1.01
N LEU A 44 -1.87 -3.16 -0.55
CA LEU A 44 -2.14 -4.37 -1.30
C LEU A 44 -2.91 -5.37 -0.41
N CYS A 45 -3.85 -6.08 -1.02
CA CYS A 45 -4.41 -7.30 -0.44
C CYS A 45 -3.36 -8.43 -0.47
N ILE A 46 -3.69 -9.58 0.13
CA ILE A 46 -2.76 -10.72 0.20
C ILE A 46 -2.36 -11.20 -1.20
N GLU A 47 -3.31 -11.28 -2.13
CA GLU A 47 -3.11 -11.78 -3.49
C GLU A 47 -2.19 -10.86 -4.30
N CYS A 48 -2.52 -9.57 -4.38
CA CYS A 48 -1.71 -8.58 -5.09
C CYS A 48 -0.31 -8.46 -4.47
N SER A 49 -0.19 -8.59 -3.13
CA SER A 49 1.12 -8.61 -2.48
C SER A 49 1.97 -9.80 -2.94
N GLY A 50 1.37 -10.95 -3.23
CA GLY A 50 2.04 -12.12 -3.80
C GLY A 50 2.56 -11.84 -5.21
N ILE A 51 1.74 -11.22 -6.06
CA ILE A 51 2.13 -10.83 -7.42
C ILE A 51 3.33 -9.88 -7.37
N HIS A 52 3.25 -8.84 -6.53
CA HIS A 52 4.33 -7.87 -6.35
C HIS A 52 5.64 -8.50 -5.87
N ARG A 53 5.59 -9.53 -5.01
CA ARG A 53 6.78 -10.26 -4.57
C ARG A 53 7.46 -10.97 -5.74
N SER A 54 6.69 -11.56 -6.65
CA SER A 54 7.21 -12.24 -7.85
C SER A 54 7.89 -11.28 -8.84
N LEU A 55 7.57 -9.99 -8.82
CA LEU A 55 8.26 -8.97 -9.64
C LEU A 55 9.70 -8.68 -9.17
N GLY A 56 10.03 -9.03 -7.92
CA GLY A 56 11.33 -8.76 -7.32
C GLY A 56 11.47 -7.38 -6.66
N VAL A 57 12.42 -7.29 -5.72
CA VAL A 57 12.60 -6.15 -4.80
C VAL A 57 13.05 -4.84 -5.45
N HIS A 58 13.57 -4.91 -6.67
CA HIS A 58 13.94 -3.74 -7.47
C HIS A 58 12.69 -3.08 -8.08
N CYS A 59 11.64 -3.86 -8.34
CA CYS A 59 10.35 -3.39 -8.83
C CYS A 59 9.43 -3.00 -7.68
N SER A 60 9.18 -3.91 -6.74
CA SER A 60 8.27 -3.68 -5.61
C SER A 60 8.85 -4.19 -4.30
N LYS A 61 8.89 -3.31 -3.30
CA LYS A 61 9.34 -3.60 -1.95
C LYS A 61 8.13 -3.86 -1.06
N VAL A 62 7.69 -5.12 -0.99
CA VAL A 62 6.50 -5.52 -0.23
C VAL A 62 6.82 -5.70 1.26
N ARG A 63 5.98 -5.11 2.12
CA ARG A 63 5.96 -5.26 3.58
C ARG A 63 4.55 -5.55 4.07
N SER A 64 4.41 -6.42 5.06
CA SER A 64 3.18 -6.63 5.82
C SER A 64 3.00 -5.53 6.85
N LEU A 65 1.78 -5.00 6.98
CA LEU A 65 1.42 -4.02 8.01
C LEU A 65 1.31 -4.66 9.40
N THR A 66 1.14 -5.99 9.46
CA THR A 66 0.92 -6.73 10.71
C THR A 66 2.08 -7.59 11.14
N LEU A 67 2.86 -8.13 10.18
CA LEU A 67 3.90 -9.12 10.43
C LEU A 67 5.32 -8.54 10.38
N ASP A 68 5.53 -7.41 9.69
CA ASP A 68 6.84 -6.77 9.60
C ASP A 68 7.00 -5.64 10.61
N SER A 69 8.24 -5.38 11.02
CA SER A 69 8.59 -4.21 11.83
C SER A 69 8.56 -2.93 11.00
N TRP A 70 8.00 -1.86 11.56
CA TRP A 70 7.89 -0.56 10.91
C TRP A 70 8.65 0.53 11.66
N GLU A 71 9.51 1.21 10.92
CA GLU A 71 10.10 2.47 11.33
C GLU A 71 9.17 3.64 10.95
N PRO A 72 9.13 4.71 11.76
CA PRO A 72 8.33 5.90 11.45
C PRO A 72 8.62 6.49 10.06
N GLU A 73 9.86 6.39 9.60
CA GLU A 73 10.33 6.88 8.30
C GLU A 73 9.66 6.16 7.14
N LEU A 74 9.48 4.84 7.24
CA LEU A 74 8.81 4.03 6.22
C LEU A 74 7.32 4.36 6.14
N LEU A 75 6.69 4.63 7.28
CA LEU A 75 5.28 5.01 7.34
C LEU A 75 4.99 6.32 6.60
N LYS A 76 5.91 7.29 6.64
CA LYS A 76 5.74 8.61 6.00
C LYS A 76 5.39 8.48 4.50
N VAL A 77 5.82 7.42 3.84
CA VAL A 77 5.48 7.17 2.43
C VAL A 77 4.01 6.81 2.23
N LEU A 78 3.40 6.12 3.19
CA LEU A 78 2.01 5.64 3.12
C LEU A 78 1.00 6.62 3.73
N VAL A 79 1.44 7.45 4.68
CA VAL A 79 0.59 8.44 5.37
C VAL A 79 0.82 9.88 4.90
N GLY A 80 1.90 10.11 4.16
CA GLY A 80 2.22 11.43 3.61
C GLY A 80 1.24 11.85 2.51
N PRO A 81 1.25 13.15 2.14
CA PRO A 81 0.48 13.61 1.00
C PRO A 81 0.95 12.86 -0.25
N ARG A 82 0.06 12.08 -0.86
CA ARG A 82 0.33 11.48 -2.16
C ARG A 82 0.59 12.64 -3.12
N ARG A 83 1.80 12.73 -3.68
CA ARG A 83 2.06 13.60 -4.82
C ARG A 83 1.05 13.17 -5.88
N LEU A 84 0.05 14.01 -6.12
CA LEU A 84 -0.80 13.90 -7.28
C LEU A 84 0.13 14.07 -8.49
N LEU A 85 0.69 12.98 -8.97
CA LEU A 85 1.40 12.93 -10.26
C LEU A 85 0.32 12.99 -11.33
N GLY A 86 -0.30 14.17 -11.48
CA GLY A 86 -1.38 14.39 -12.43
C GLY A 86 -1.68 15.88 -12.58
N PRO A 87 -1.56 16.46 -13.78
CA PRO A 87 -2.08 17.80 -14.06
C PRO A 87 -3.59 17.71 -14.17
N GLY A 88 -4.31 17.68 -13.04
CA GLY A 88 -5.76 17.58 -13.04
C GLY A 88 -6.34 17.40 -11.65
N GLY A 89 -6.54 18.52 -10.95
CA GLY A 89 -7.35 18.52 -9.74
C GLY A 89 -8.81 18.23 -10.10
N GLY A 90 -9.32 17.09 -9.64
CA GLY A 90 -10.74 16.77 -9.76
C GLY A 90 -11.00 15.26 -9.65
N GLY A 91 -11.42 14.80 -8.47
CA GLY A 91 -12.13 13.52 -8.32
C GLY A 91 -11.30 12.24 -8.38
N GLY A 92 -10.61 11.91 -7.29
CA GLY A 92 -10.75 10.58 -6.65
C GLY A 92 -10.43 9.29 -7.40
N SER A 93 -9.76 9.28 -8.56
CA SER A 93 -9.32 8.03 -9.19
C SER A 93 -7.80 7.90 -9.14
N TRP A 94 -7.32 7.08 -8.20
CA TRP A 94 -5.94 6.67 -8.16
C TRP A 94 -5.72 5.62 -9.27
N SER A 95 -4.87 5.92 -10.26
CA SER A 95 -4.43 4.92 -11.24
C SER A 95 -3.17 4.23 -10.71
N PRO A 96 -3.15 2.89 -10.54
CA PRO A 96 -1.92 2.19 -10.20
C PRO A 96 -0.88 2.41 -11.30
N GLN A 97 0.31 2.88 -10.91
CA GLN A 97 1.42 3.15 -11.84
C GLN A 97 2.03 1.87 -12.43
N ILE A 98 1.65 0.70 -11.93
CA ILE A 98 1.99 -0.58 -12.53
C ILE A 98 0.73 -1.04 -13.29
N GLY A 99 0.86 -1.30 -14.58
CA GLY A 99 -0.24 -1.80 -15.42
C GLY A 99 -0.67 -3.22 -15.09
N LEU A 100 -0.87 -3.54 -13.80
CA LEU A 100 -1.45 -4.78 -13.31
C LEU A 100 -2.95 -4.61 -13.05
N THR A 101 -3.66 -3.93 -13.95
CA THR A 101 -5.09 -4.19 -14.07
C THR A 101 -5.20 -5.56 -14.73
N PRO A 102 -5.72 -6.59 -14.05
CA PRO A 102 -6.23 -7.69 -14.81
C PRO A 102 -7.63 -7.27 -15.26
N ALA A 103 -7.86 -7.33 -16.57
CA ALA A 103 -9.18 -7.68 -17.08
C ALA A 103 -9.54 -9.12 -16.64
N HIS A 104 -9.57 -9.39 -15.33
CA HIS A 104 -10.06 -10.64 -14.77
C HIS A 104 -11.26 -10.32 -13.87
N PRO A 105 -12.46 -10.76 -14.26
CA PRO A 105 -13.62 -10.66 -13.38
C PRO A 105 -13.31 -11.48 -12.12
N VAL A 106 -13.46 -10.86 -10.96
CA VAL A 106 -13.47 -11.56 -9.67
C VAL A 106 -14.70 -12.48 -9.70
N PRO A 107 -14.57 -13.82 -9.66
CA PRO A 107 -15.74 -14.66 -9.48
C PRO A 107 -16.26 -14.45 -8.06
N ALA A 108 -17.49 -13.93 -7.95
CA ALA A 108 -18.22 -13.95 -6.69
C ALA A 108 -18.46 -15.42 -6.31
N SER A 109 -17.97 -15.83 -5.14
CA SER A 109 -18.42 -17.06 -4.46
C SER A 109 -18.95 -16.67 -3.09
#